data_AF-A0A6A5KQD5-F1
#
_entry.id   AF-A0A6A5KQD5-F1
#
_cell.length_a   1.000
_cell.length_b   1.000
_cell.length_c   1.000
_cell.angle_alpha   90.00
_cell.angle_beta   90.00
_cell.angle_gamma   90.00
#
_symmetry.space_group_name_H-M   'P 1'
#
loop_
_entity.id
_entity.type
_entity.pdbx_description
1 polymer ?
#
loop_
_entity_poly.entity_id
_entity_poly.type
_entity_poly.pdbx_seq_one_letter_code
_entity_poly.pdbx_strand_id
1 'polypeptide(L)'
;MSADDMSTNIGTGPSLDEFFENSVETLPDNHYTTNDSECPICGVAEQADPPETLNQMSSISSTSVISTKACSSPHTFHKLCLCIWLHSQLSQGEDATCPACRQTLILSETIQAAVERMITRYEEEIEESIQVLSEHEAQIRLHMLY
;
A
#
# COMPACT_ATOMS: atom_id res chain seq x y z
N MET A 1 -35.52 19.47 -13.35
CA MET A 1 -34.12 19.89 -13.54
C MET A 1 -33.58 20.12 -12.16
N SER A 2 -32.92 19.12 -11.58
CA SER A 2 -32.35 19.17 -10.24
C SER A 2 -30.93 18.64 -10.34
N ALA A 3 -30.04 19.34 -9.63
CA ALA A 3 -28.62 19.42 -9.84
C ALA A 3 -27.85 18.10 -9.74
N ASP A 4 -26.77 18.10 -10.52
CA ASP A 4 -25.70 17.13 -10.66
C ASP A 4 -25.13 16.65 -9.32
N ASP A 5 -25.23 15.33 -9.10
CA ASP A 5 -24.48 14.59 -8.08
C ASP A 5 -23.20 14.07 -8.75
N MET A 6 -22.21 14.95 -8.90
CA MET A 6 -20.83 14.56 -9.23
C MET A 6 -20.06 14.39 -7.93
N SER A 7 -20.38 13.32 -7.22
CA SER A 7 -19.50 12.77 -6.19
C SER A 7 -18.20 12.34 -6.86
N THR A 8 -17.18 13.21 -6.84
CA THR A 8 -15.79 12.86 -7.14
C THR A 8 -15.36 11.77 -6.17
N ASN A 9 -15.39 10.53 -6.67
CA ASN A 9 -14.88 9.35 -6.00
C ASN A 9 -13.35 9.47 -5.95
N ILE A 10 -12.84 10.25 -5.01
CA ILE A 10 -11.43 10.17 -4.61
C ILE A 10 -11.36 8.83 -3.90
N GLY A 11 -10.84 7.80 -4.59
CA GLY A 11 -10.70 6.46 -4.07
C GLY A 11 -9.86 6.47 -2.79
N THR A 12 -10.56 6.56 -1.67
CA THR A 12 -10.01 6.38 -0.33
C THR A 12 -9.53 4.93 -0.25
N GLY A 13 -8.23 4.73 0.01
CA GLY A 13 -7.70 3.39 0.21
C GLY A 13 -8.32 2.74 1.45
N PRO A 14 -8.21 1.41 1.63
CA PRO A 14 -8.72 0.78 2.82
C PRO A 14 -7.97 1.27 4.06
N SER A 15 -8.70 1.54 5.14
CA SER A 15 -8.06 1.88 6.42
C SER A 15 -7.22 0.70 6.96
N LEU A 16 -6.38 0.94 7.98
CA LEU A 16 -5.55 -0.11 8.58
C LEU A 16 -6.39 -1.29 9.10
N ASP A 17 -7.50 -1.00 9.79
CA ASP A 17 -8.40 -2.04 10.30
C ASP A 17 -9.07 -2.81 9.15
N GLU A 18 -9.57 -2.08 8.15
CA GLU A 18 -10.20 -2.67 6.97
C GLU A 18 -9.22 -3.57 6.19
N PHE A 19 -7.95 -3.21 6.14
CA PHE A 19 -6.91 -4.04 5.55
C PHE A 19 -6.76 -5.37 6.30
N PHE A 20 -6.72 -5.36 7.64
CA PHE A 20 -6.62 -6.58 8.43
C PHE A 20 -7.90 -7.43 8.45
N GLU A 21 -9.05 -6.86 8.11
CA GLU A 21 -10.30 -7.61 7.96
C GLU A 21 -10.41 -8.28 6.59
N ASN A 22 -9.98 -7.59 5.52
CA ASN A 22 -10.30 -7.99 4.15
C ASN A 22 -9.11 -8.57 3.37
N SER A 23 -7.88 -8.17 3.71
CA SER A 23 -6.67 -8.38 2.89
C SER A 23 -5.64 -9.32 3.51
N VAL A 24 -5.96 -9.94 4.64
CA VAL A 24 -5.10 -10.92 5.31
C VAL A 24 -5.86 -12.20 5.64
N GLU A 25 -5.13 -13.29 5.76
CA GLU A 25 -5.60 -14.58 6.25
C GLU A 25 -4.88 -14.90 7.55
N THR A 26 -5.60 -15.40 8.56
CA THR A 26 -5.00 -15.83 9.82
C THR A 26 -4.46 -17.25 9.68
N LEU A 27 -3.20 -17.45 10.03
CA LEU A 27 -2.53 -18.74 10.04
C LEU A 27 -2.40 -19.27 11.48
N PRO A 28 -2.11 -20.56 11.67
CA PRO A 28 -1.83 -21.11 12.98
C PRO A 28 -0.65 -20.41 13.67
N ASP A 29 -0.76 -20.19 14.97
CA ASP A 29 0.29 -19.55 15.79
C ASP A 29 1.64 -20.28 15.73
N ASN A 30 1.63 -21.58 15.45
CA ASN A 30 2.83 -22.41 15.29
C ASN A 30 3.32 -22.51 13.84
N HIS A 31 2.85 -21.65 12.92
CA HIS A 31 3.22 -21.71 11.50
C HIS A 31 4.75 -21.69 11.30
N TYR A 32 5.44 -20.73 11.91
CA TYR A 32 6.88 -20.58 11.75
C TYR A 32 7.67 -21.75 12.32
N THR A 33 7.31 -22.22 13.52
CA THR A 33 7.97 -23.38 14.16
C THR A 33 7.71 -24.68 13.40
N THR A 34 6.54 -24.84 12.80
CA THR A 34 6.20 -26.03 12.00
C THR A 34 6.91 -26.04 10.65
N ASN A 35 7.13 -24.87 10.06
CA ASN A 35 7.70 -24.71 8.73
C ASN A 35 9.21 -24.39 8.74
N ASP A 36 9.87 -24.40 9.90
CA ASP A 36 11.29 -24.04 10.09
C ASP A 36 11.64 -22.71 9.40
N SER A 37 10.80 -21.70 9.64
CA SER A 37 10.88 -20.37 9.03
C SER A 37 10.69 -19.29 10.08
N GLU A 38 11.11 -18.07 9.78
CA GLU A 38 11.10 -16.95 10.72
C GLU A 38 10.35 -15.75 10.14
N CYS A 39 9.81 -14.90 11.02
CA CYS A 39 9.16 -13.67 10.60
C CYS A 39 10.18 -12.72 9.93
N PRO A 40 9.95 -12.23 8.70
CA PRO A 40 10.89 -11.36 7.99
C PRO A 40 11.15 -10.00 8.65
N ILE A 41 10.28 -9.58 9.59
CA ILE A 41 10.38 -8.27 10.25
C ILE A 41 11.20 -8.38 11.54
N CYS A 42 10.96 -9.40 12.37
CA CYS A 42 11.58 -9.53 13.69
C CYS A 42 12.62 -10.66 13.79
N GLY A 43 12.72 -11.54 12.78
CA GLY A 43 13.72 -12.63 12.76
C GLY A 43 13.49 -13.71 13.82
N VAL A 44 12.24 -13.88 14.27
CA VAL A 44 11.88 -14.90 15.27
C VAL A 44 10.68 -15.71 14.79
N ALA A 45 10.60 -16.97 15.23
CA ALA A 45 9.55 -17.92 14.87
C ALA A 45 8.39 -17.99 15.88
N GLU A 46 8.64 -17.70 17.16
CA GLU A 46 7.67 -18.03 18.22
C GLU A 46 6.75 -16.87 18.60
N GLN A 47 7.33 -15.74 19.03
CA GLN A 47 6.56 -14.59 19.51
C GLN A 47 7.15 -13.31 18.97
N ALA A 48 6.29 -12.41 18.51
CA ALA A 48 6.66 -11.03 18.31
C ALA A 48 6.82 -10.35 19.67
N ASP A 49 8.04 -9.94 19.99
CA ASP A 49 8.31 -9.09 21.15
C ASP A 49 7.64 -7.72 20.91
N PRO A 50 6.66 -7.33 21.75
CA PRO A 50 6.05 -6.02 21.64
C PRO A 50 7.09 -4.97 22.03
N PRO A 51 7.26 -3.89 21.26
CA PRO A 51 8.08 -2.77 21.73
C PRO A 51 7.39 -2.14 22.95
N GLU A 52 8.18 -1.67 23.92
CA GLU A 52 7.69 -1.15 25.22
C GLU A 52 6.62 -0.05 25.07
N THR A 53 6.61 0.65 23.94
CA THR A 53 5.68 1.73 23.59
C THR A 53 4.30 1.26 23.13
N LEU A 54 4.09 -0.02 22.83
CA LEU A 54 2.88 -0.55 22.17
C LEU A 54 1.93 -1.35 23.06
N ASN A 55 2.03 -1.20 24.39
CA ASN A 55 1.06 -1.75 25.36
C ASN A 55 -0.42 -1.37 25.07
N GLN A 56 -0.68 -0.43 24.16
CA GLN A 56 -2.00 0.01 23.73
C GLN A 56 -2.62 -0.86 22.61
N MET A 57 -1.83 -1.65 21.87
CA MET A 57 -2.34 -2.69 20.93
C MET A 57 -2.56 -4.03 21.62
N SER A 58 -2.89 -4.01 22.91
CA SER A 58 -2.95 -5.16 23.82
C SER A 58 -3.96 -6.24 23.44
N SER A 59 -4.81 -5.99 22.43
CA SER A 59 -5.75 -6.95 21.86
C SER A 59 -5.13 -7.87 20.79
N ILE A 60 -3.95 -7.56 20.26
CA ILE A 60 -3.29 -8.39 19.23
C ILE A 60 -2.37 -9.40 19.93
N SER A 61 -2.61 -10.69 19.70
CA SER A 61 -1.72 -11.74 20.22
C SER A 61 -0.34 -11.66 19.57
N SER A 62 0.72 -11.73 20.39
CA SER A 62 2.13 -11.77 19.94
C SER A 62 2.48 -13.03 19.15
N THR A 63 1.72 -14.11 19.28
CA THR A 63 1.90 -15.36 18.52
C THR A 63 1.11 -15.38 17.21
N SER A 64 0.21 -14.42 16.99
CA SER A 64 -0.67 -14.45 15.83
C SER A 64 0.12 -14.28 14.54
N VAL A 65 -0.02 -15.23 13.62
CA VAL A 65 0.59 -15.21 12.29
C VAL A 65 -0.47 -14.94 11.24
N ILE A 66 -0.14 -14.10 10.26
CA ILE A 66 -1.02 -13.76 9.15
C ILE A 66 -0.28 -13.84 7.81
N SER A 67 -1.03 -14.09 6.74
CA SER A 67 -0.57 -13.99 5.37
C SER A 67 -1.32 -12.90 4.64
N THR A 68 -0.62 -11.94 4.02
CA THR A 68 -1.27 -10.92 3.19
C THR A 68 -1.47 -11.41 1.77
N LYS A 69 -2.72 -11.31 1.27
CA LYS A 69 -3.09 -11.61 -0.13
C LYS A 69 -3.15 -10.37 -1.02
N ALA A 70 -2.82 -9.20 -0.48
CA ALA A 70 -2.79 -7.95 -1.24
C ALA A 70 -1.56 -7.80 -2.15
N CYS A 71 -0.51 -8.61 -1.90
CA CYS A 71 0.65 -8.70 -2.76
C CYS A 71 0.39 -9.65 -3.95
N SER A 72 1.13 -9.51 -5.05
CA SER A 72 1.05 -10.47 -6.18
C SER A 72 1.38 -11.91 -5.78
N SER A 73 2.23 -12.09 -4.77
CA SER A 73 2.49 -13.36 -4.08
C SER A 73 2.24 -13.20 -2.58
N PRO A 74 1.65 -14.19 -1.90
CA PRO A 74 1.34 -14.07 -0.48
C PRO A 74 2.62 -13.98 0.37
N HIS A 75 2.61 -13.09 1.37
CA HIS A 75 3.72 -12.92 2.31
C HIS A 75 3.24 -13.06 3.76
N THR A 76 4.02 -13.77 4.57
CA THR A 76 3.65 -14.15 5.95
C THR A 76 4.42 -13.33 6.97
N PHE A 77 3.72 -12.85 8.01
CA PHE A 77 4.27 -12.03 9.09
C PHE A 77 3.56 -12.36 10.41
N HIS A 78 4.21 -12.05 11.54
CA HIS A 78 3.42 -11.86 12.77
C HIS A 78 2.47 -10.68 12.58
N LYS A 79 1.22 -10.84 13.03
CA LYS A 79 0.17 -9.81 12.91
C LYS A 79 0.61 -8.50 13.56
N LEU A 80 1.20 -8.59 14.75
CA LEU A 80 1.73 -7.43 15.46
C LEU A 80 2.85 -6.74 14.66
N CYS A 81 3.82 -7.50 14.15
CA CYS A 81 4.93 -6.92 13.38
C CYS A 81 4.46 -6.19 12.13
N LEU A 82 3.53 -6.78 11.36
CA LEU A 82 2.98 -6.11 10.18
C LEU A 82 2.18 -4.86 10.57
N CYS A 83 1.37 -4.93 11.64
CA CYS A 83 0.61 -3.78 12.13
C CYS A 83 1.52 -2.58 12.46
N ILE A 84 2.58 -2.83 13.23
CA ILE A 84 3.56 -1.80 13.61
C ILE A 84 4.24 -1.21 12.37
N TRP A 85 4.65 -2.06 11.43
CA TRP A 85 5.29 -1.62 10.18
C TRP A 85 4.39 -0.70 9.37
N LEU A 86 3.13 -1.09 9.15
CA LEU A 86 2.17 -0.28 8.39
C LEU A 86 1.85 1.03 9.12
N HIS A 87 1.61 0.97 10.42
CA HIS A 87 1.36 2.16 11.22
C HIS A 87 2.55 3.14 11.18
N SER A 88 3.79 2.64 11.19
CA SER A 88 4.98 3.51 11.17
C SER A 88 5.06 4.38 9.90
N GLN A 89 4.71 3.81 8.73
CA GLN A 89 4.68 4.54 7.46
C GLN A 89 3.50 5.52 7.42
N LEU A 90 2.30 5.05 7.77
CA LEU A 90 1.10 5.90 7.76
C LEU A 90 1.23 7.10 8.71
N SER A 91 1.87 6.91 9.87
CA SER A 91 2.12 8.01 10.82
C SER A 91 3.10 9.07 10.31
N GLN A 92 3.92 8.73 9.32
CA GLN A 92 4.80 9.66 8.61
C GLN A 92 4.13 10.30 7.40
N GLY A 93 2.86 9.95 7.14
CA GLY A 93 2.13 10.37 5.96
C GLY A 93 2.53 9.64 4.68
N GLU A 94 3.31 8.57 4.77
CA GLU A 94 3.72 7.75 3.64
C GLU A 94 2.73 6.60 3.40
N ASP A 95 2.68 6.13 2.15
CA ASP A 95 1.95 4.92 1.78
C ASP A 95 2.51 3.70 2.52
N ALA A 96 1.63 2.87 3.06
CA ALA A 96 2.05 1.67 3.77
C ALA A 96 2.40 0.56 2.78
N THR A 97 3.65 0.14 2.75
CA THR A 97 4.14 -0.90 1.84
C THR A 97 4.39 -2.23 2.54
N CYS A 98 4.32 -3.32 1.78
CA CYS A 98 4.68 -4.65 2.24
C CYS A 98 6.19 -4.71 2.56
N PRO A 99 6.59 -5.19 3.76
CA PRO A 99 8.01 -5.32 4.11
C PRO A 99 8.81 -6.25 3.18
N ALA A 100 8.17 -7.27 2.59
CA ALA A 100 8.85 -8.28 1.79
C ALA A 100 9.05 -7.85 0.32
N CYS A 101 8.02 -7.29 -0.33
CA CYS A 101 8.06 -6.95 -1.75
C CYS A 101 7.91 -5.46 -2.05
N ARG A 102 7.72 -4.61 -1.02
CA ARG A 102 7.50 -3.15 -1.14
C ARG A 102 6.25 -2.74 -1.92
N GLN A 103 5.39 -3.68 -2.28
CA GLN A 103 4.10 -3.35 -2.89
C GLN A 103 3.25 -2.52 -1.93
N THR A 104 2.63 -1.45 -2.44
CA THR A 104 1.72 -0.61 -1.66
C THR A 104 0.49 -1.40 -1.24
N LEU A 105 0.22 -1.40 0.07
CA LEU A 105 -0.90 -2.11 0.70
C LEU A 105 -2.01 -1.15 1.11
N ILE A 106 -1.64 0.03 1.63
CA ILE A 106 -2.56 1.08 2.06
C ILE A 106 -2.02 2.41 1.55
N LEU A 107 -2.88 3.22 0.94
CA LEU A 107 -2.52 4.57 0.52
C LEU A 107 -2.67 5.54 1.70
N SER A 108 -1.71 6.43 1.86
CA SER A 108 -1.81 7.53 2.80
C SER A 108 -2.88 8.52 2.34
N GLU A 109 -3.78 8.85 3.27
CA GLU A 109 -4.83 9.85 3.07
C GLU A 109 -4.41 11.27 3.46
N THR A 110 -3.14 11.47 3.83
CA THR A 110 -2.69 12.84 4.13
C THR A 110 -2.90 13.74 2.91
N ILE A 111 -3.33 14.99 3.17
CA ILE A 111 -3.56 15.98 2.10
C ILE A 111 -2.31 16.10 1.22
N GLN A 112 -1.12 16.03 1.81
CA GLN A 112 0.15 16.06 1.09
C GLN A 112 0.26 14.87 0.13
N ALA A 113 0.13 13.63 0.61
CA ALA A 113 0.24 12.44 -0.25
C ALA A 113 -0.85 12.40 -1.33
N ALA A 114 -2.06 12.87 -1.02
CA ALA A 114 -3.15 12.95 -2.00
C ALA A 114 -2.87 13.99 -3.10
N VAL A 115 -2.32 15.16 -2.72
CA VAL A 115 -1.94 16.22 -3.66
C VAL A 115 -0.77 15.79 -4.52
N GLU A 116 0.28 15.19 -3.94
CA GLU A 116 1.43 14.68 -4.69
C GLU A 116 1.00 13.66 -5.76
N ARG A 117 0.14 12.69 -5.40
CA ARG A 117 -0.42 11.73 -6.38
C ARG A 117 -1.22 12.42 -7.49
N MET A 118 -1.99 13.45 -7.15
CA MET A 118 -2.75 14.21 -8.14
C MET A 118 -1.83 14.97 -9.09
N ILE A 119 -0.75 15.59 -8.59
CA ILE A 119 0.24 16.30 -9.39
C ILE A 119 0.92 15.32 -10.36
N THR A 120 1.45 14.19 -9.86
CA THR A 120 2.12 13.19 -10.71
C THR A 120 1.23 12.70 -11.85
N ARG A 121 -0.06 12.42 -11.56
CA ARG A 121 -1.01 12.03 -12.61
C ARG A 121 -1.15 13.10 -13.71
N TYR A 122 -1.22 14.38 -13.32
CA TYR A 122 -1.30 15.47 -14.29
C TYR A 122 0.00 15.65 -15.08
N GLU A 123 1.16 15.42 -14.47
CA GLU A 123 2.44 15.48 -15.16
C GLU A 123 2.53 14.41 -16.26
N GLU A 124 2.09 13.18 -15.98
CA GLU A 124 2.01 12.09 -16.97
C GLU A 124 1.06 12.46 -18.13
N GLU A 125 -0.15 12.95 -17.82
CA GLU A 125 -1.13 13.38 -18.84
C GLU A 125 -0.59 14.52 -19.74
N ILE A 126 0.18 15.46 -19.15
CA ILE A 126 0.82 16.56 -19.89
C ILE A 126 1.93 16.01 -20.80
N GLU A 127 2.75 15.08 -20.32
CA GLU A 127 3.85 14.49 -21.10
C GLU A 127 3.31 13.71 -22.30
N GLU A 128 2.27 12.90 -22.11
CA GLU A 128 1.57 12.21 -23.20
C GLU A 128 1.02 13.20 -24.23
N SER A 129 0.42 14.30 -23.77
CA SER A 129 -0.12 15.34 -24.65
C SER A 129 0.98 16.04 -25.47
N ILE A 130 2.13 16.33 -24.87
CA ILE A 130 3.29 16.92 -25.56
C ILE A 130 3.81 15.97 -26.63
N GLN A 131 3.90 14.67 -26.33
CA GLN A 131 4.35 13.67 -27.28
C GLN A 131 3.44 13.63 -28.52
N VAL A 132 2.12 13.56 -28.33
CA VAL A 132 1.15 13.55 -29.43
C VAL A 132 1.27 14.80 -30.31
N LEU A 133 1.45 15.97 -29.71
CA LEU A 133 1.64 17.22 -30.46
C LEU A 133 2.93 17.19 -31.30
N SER A 134 4.01 16.64 -30.75
CA SER A 134 5.29 16.52 -31.46
C SER A 134 5.20 15.58 -32.68
N GLU A 135 4.49 14.46 -32.55
CA GLU A 135 4.25 13.51 -33.63
C GLU A 135 3.40 14.13 -34.74
N HIS A 136 2.34 14.86 -34.35
CA HIS A 136 1.50 15.57 -35.30
C HIS A 136 2.27 16.67 -36.05
N GLU A 137 3.15 17.42 -35.37
CA GLU A 137 4.01 18.41 -36.02
C GLU A 137 4.96 17.76 -37.04
N ALA A 138 5.58 16.62 -36.69
CA ALA A 138 6.45 15.87 -37.59
C ALA A 138 5.67 15.40 -38.84
N GLN A 139 4.42 14.95 -38.67
CA GLN A 139 3.57 14.52 -39.76
C GLN A 139 3.19 15.67 -40.71
N ILE A 140 2.89 16.85 -40.17
CA ILE A 140 2.64 18.07 -40.99
C ILE A 140 3.89 18.44 -41.78
N ARG A 141 5.07 18.45 -41.14
CA ARG A 141 6.33 18.79 -41.82
C ARG A 141 6.62 17.84 -42.97
N LEU A 142 6.38 16.54 -42.81
CA LEU A 142 6.51 15.56 -43.89
C LEU A 142 5.53 15.84 -45.03
N HIS A 143 4.27 16.14 -44.73
CA HIS A 143 3.26 16.42 -45.75
C HIS A 143 3.56 17.71 -46.56
N MET A 144 4.32 18.66 -46.02
CA MET A 144 4.73 19.86 -46.77
C MET A 144 5.94 19.63 -47.70
N LEU A 145 6.61 18.47 -47.61
CA LEU A 145 7.78 18.13 -48.41
C LEU A 145 7.47 17.20 -49.61
N TYR A 146 6.22 16.72 -49.73
CA TYR A 146 5.71 15.89 -50.83
C TYR A 146 4.60 16.59 -51.59
#